data_AF-Q21YK6-F1
#
_entry.id   AF-Q21YK6-F1
#
_cell.length_a   1.000
_cell.length_b   1.000
_cell.length_c   1.000
_cell.angle_alpha   90.00
_cell.angle_beta   90.00
_cell.angle_gamma   90.00
#
_symmetry.space_group_name_H-M   'P 1'
#
loop_
_entity.id
_entity.type
_entity.pdbx_description
1 polymer ?
#
loop_
_entity_poly.entity_id
_entity_poly.type
_entity_poly.pdbx_seq_one_letter_code
_entity_poly.pdbx_strand_id
1 'polypeptide(L)'
;MKEWLITIEPLLSAGLGAFLAYFFTSRAKRDESIIHFKEEKYAKLLVKLQGFVGTTTSGKLKREFFEEQYQSWLYASDEVIEAINNLVALVIANRGATPDPEAGRKVVGEIVLAMRRDLLKKTALSHGSFRYTDVHE
;
A
#
# COMPACT_ATOMS: atom_id res chain seq x y z
N MET A 1 50.31 31.73 1.98
CA MET A 1 49.06 31.60 1.18
C MET A 1 48.78 30.17 0.72
N LYS A 2 49.76 29.43 0.18
CA LYS A 2 49.56 28.03 -0.27
C LYS A 2 49.14 27.05 0.84
N GLU A 3 49.69 27.20 2.06
CA GLU A 3 49.35 26.29 3.17
C GLU A 3 47.89 26.40 3.62
N TRP A 4 47.28 27.60 3.57
CA TRP A 4 45.88 27.79 3.94
C TRP A 4 44.90 27.15 2.94
N LEU A 5 45.25 27.10 1.65
CA LEU A 5 44.47 26.40 0.64
C LEU A 5 44.45 24.89 0.90
N ILE A 6 45.60 24.33 1.28
CA ILE A 6 45.76 22.89 1.57
C ILE A 6 44.92 22.47 2.79
N THR A 7 44.69 23.35 3.76
CA THR A 7 43.86 23.05 4.94
C THR A 7 42.36 23.28 4.73
N ILE A 8 41.98 24.23 3.87
CA ILE A 8 40.56 24.57 3.62
C ILE A 8 39.89 23.56 2.68
N GLU A 9 40.58 23.08 1.65
CA GLU A 9 40.07 22.09 0.69
C GLU A 9 39.53 20.80 1.34
N PRO A 10 40.26 20.11 2.25
CA PRO A 10 39.75 18.92 2.92
C PRO A 10 38.60 19.25 3.89
N LEU A 11 38.59 20.44 4.49
CA LEU A 11 37.51 20.87 5.40
C LEU A 11 36.20 21.10 4.63
N LEU A 12 36.29 21.78 3.48
CA LEU A 12 35.14 21.97 2.58
C LEU A 12 34.64 20.64 2.01
N SER A 13 35.57 19.76 1.62
CA SER A 13 35.23 18.42 1.11
C SER A 13 34.53 17.57 2.19
N ALA A 14 35.01 17.61 3.44
CA ALA A 14 34.38 16.94 4.56
C ALA A 14 33.00 17.53 4.88
N GLY A 15 32.87 18.85 4.86
CA GLY A 15 31.59 19.54 5.09
C GLY A 15 30.54 19.20 4.02
N LEU A 16 30.93 19.21 2.74
CA LEU A 16 30.07 18.81 1.63
C LEU A 16 29.68 17.33 1.72
N GLY A 17 30.63 16.45 2.06
CA GLY A 17 30.36 15.03 2.25
C GLY A 17 29.35 14.77 3.37
N ALA A 18 29.51 15.42 4.52
CA ALA A 18 28.58 15.31 5.64
C ALA A 18 27.19 15.85 5.28
N PHE A 19 27.11 16.98 4.57
CA PHE A 19 25.85 17.56 4.12
C PHE A 19 25.11 16.63 3.15
N LEU A 20 25.80 16.10 2.14
CA LEU A 20 25.21 15.15 1.20
C LEU A 20 24.76 13.87 1.91
N ALA A 21 25.59 13.31 2.79
CA ALA A 21 25.25 12.12 3.56
C ALA A 21 24.00 12.34 4.43
N TYR A 22 23.90 13.49 5.11
CA TYR A 22 22.72 13.85 5.89
C TYR A 22 21.47 13.97 5.01
N PHE A 23 21.57 14.65 3.87
CA PHE A 23 20.45 14.84 2.96
C PHE A 23 19.92 13.51 2.40
N PHE A 24 20.81 12.64 1.91
CA PHE A 24 20.42 11.32 1.42
C PHE A 24 19.87 10.42 2.53
N THR A 25 20.50 10.41 3.71
CA THR A 25 20.03 9.61 4.86
C THR A 25 18.66 10.08 5.36
N SER A 26 18.44 11.39 5.43
CA SER A 26 17.15 11.96 5.85
C SER A 26 16.04 11.59 4.87
N ARG A 27 16.31 11.68 3.57
CA ARG A 27 15.36 11.26 2.53
C ARG A 27 15.07 9.77 2.59
N ALA A 28 16.11 8.94 2.71
CA ALA A 28 15.95 7.49 2.80
C ALA A 28 15.09 7.08 4.01
N LYS A 29 15.31 7.69 5.19
CA LYS A 29 14.50 7.44 6.39
C LYS A 29 13.04 7.83 6.23
N ARG A 30 12.76 8.94 5.53
CA ARG A 30 11.38 9.35 5.23
C ARG A 30 10.70 8.34 4.31
N ASP A 31 11.37 7.96 3.23
CA ASP A 31 10.83 7.00 2.27
C ASP A 31 10.56 5.64 2.95
N GLU A 32 11.49 5.17 3.78
CA GLU A 32 11.33 3.96 4.59
C GLU A 32 10.12 4.04 5.53
N SER A 33 9.96 5.16 6.26
CA SER A 33 8.82 5.36 7.16
C SER A 33 7.47 5.36 6.43
N ILE A 34 7.43 5.93 5.21
CA ILE A 34 6.21 5.96 4.39
C ILE A 34 5.88 4.55 3.90
N ILE A 35 6.87 3.80 3.43
CA ILE A 35 6.68 2.42 2.97
C ILE A 35 6.18 1.55 4.13
N HIS A 36 6.81 1.67 5.31
CA HIS A 36 6.40 0.91 6.49
C HIS A 36 4.97 1.24 6.92
N PHE A 37 4.59 2.52 6.90
CA PHE A 37 3.22 2.92 7.22
C PHE A 37 2.20 2.39 6.21
N LYS A 38 2.51 2.43 4.91
CA LYS A 38 1.69 1.84 3.85
C LYS A 38 1.52 0.33 4.07
N GLU A 39 2.60 -0.38 4.38
CA GLU A 39 2.59 -1.82 4.64
C GLU A 39 1.65 -2.15 5.81
N GLU A 40 1.73 -1.42 6.93
CA GLU A 40 0.85 -1.62 8.08
C GLU A 40 -0.63 -1.41 7.73
N LYS A 41 -0.93 -0.34 6.97
CA LYS A 41 -2.29 -0.04 6.51
C LYS A 41 -2.82 -1.08 5.53
N TYR A 42 -2.00 -1.52 4.59
CA TYR A 42 -2.38 -2.53 3.61
C TYR A 42 -2.55 -3.92 4.23
N ALA A 43 -1.73 -4.29 5.23
CA ALA A 43 -1.94 -5.52 6.00
C ALA A 43 -3.31 -5.51 6.70
N LYS A 44 -3.69 -4.39 7.31
CA LYS A 44 -5.00 -4.22 7.96
C LYS A 44 -6.16 -4.29 6.96
N LEU A 45 -6.02 -3.71 5.77
CA LEU A 45 -7.03 -3.82 4.71
C LEU A 45 -7.13 -5.25 4.17
N LEU A 46 -6.00 -5.90 3.93
CA LEU A 46 -5.92 -7.25 3.37
C LEU A 46 -6.67 -8.27 4.24
N VAL A 47 -6.48 -8.20 5.56
CA VAL A 47 -7.20 -9.06 6.52
C VAL A 47 -8.70 -8.77 6.56
N LYS A 48 -9.14 -7.56 6.21
CA LYS A 48 -10.56 -7.20 6.23
C LYS A 48 -11.27 -7.44 4.89
N LEU A 49 -10.51 -7.61 3.79
CA LEU A 49 -11.04 -7.99 2.47
C LEU A 49 -11.78 -9.34 2.49
N GLN A 50 -11.50 -10.18 3.48
CA GLN A 50 -12.21 -11.43 3.75
C GLN A 50 -13.73 -11.23 3.86
N GLY A 51 -14.15 -10.08 4.40
CA GLY A 51 -15.58 -9.74 4.51
C GLY A 51 -16.30 -9.60 3.16
N PHE A 52 -15.58 -9.63 2.03
CA PHE A 52 -16.13 -9.51 0.67
C PHE A 52 -16.01 -10.78 -0.16
N VAL A 53 -15.39 -11.85 0.35
CA VAL A 53 -15.18 -13.10 -0.39
C VAL A 53 -15.76 -14.28 0.39
N GLY A 54 -16.37 -15.23 -0.32
CA GLY A 54 -16.72 -16.53 0.26
C GLY A 54 -17.82 -16.51 1.31
N THR A 55 -17.89 -17.60 2.09
CA THR A 55 -18.88 -17.79 3.16
C THR A 55 -18.59 -16.96 4.41
N THR A 56 -17.41 -16.34 4.49
CA THR A 56 -16.95 -15.48 5.59
C THR A 56 -17.43 -14.03 5.48
N THR A 57 -18.40 -13.78 4.59
CA THR A 57 -19.03 -12.48 4.40
C THR A 57 -19.71 -12.00 5.70
N SER A 58 -19.14 -10.96 6.32
CA SER A 58 -19.64 -10.37 7.57
C SER A 58 -19.82 -8.86 7.44
N GLY A 59 -21.00 -8.35 7.82
CA GLY A 59 -21.26 -6.91 7.85
C GLY A 59 -20.31 -6.14 8.78
N LYS A 60 -19.82 -6.78 9.85
CA LYS A 60 -18.82 -6.23 10.76
C LYS A 60 -17.48 -6.00 10.04
N LEU A 61 -16.96 -7.03 9.36
CA LEU A 61 -15.71 -6.93 8.61
C LEU A 61 -15.78 -5.90 7.48
N LYS A 62 -16.93 -5.81 6.79
CA LYS A 62 -17.13 -4.76 5.78
C LYS A 62 -17.05 -3.37 6.37
N ARG A 63 -17.68 -3.13 7.53
CA ARG A 63 -17.61 -1.82 8.20
C ARG A 63 -16.18 -1.48 8.61
N GLU A 64 -15.49 -2.42 9.25
CA GLU A 64 -14.09 -2.25 9.66
C GLU A 64 -13.18 -2.02 8.44
N PHE A 65 -13.46 -2.65 7.30
CA PHE A 65 -12.72 -2.41 6.06
C PHE A 65 -12.85 -0.96 5.60
N PHE A 66 -14.06 -0.40 5.59
CA PHE A 66 -14.29 0.99 5.22
C PHE A 66 -13.64 1.98 6.19
N GLU A 67 -13.64 1.67 7.48
CA GLU A 67 -12.92 2.49 8.48
C GLU A 67 -11.41 2.54 8.20
N GLU A 68 -10.78 1.40 7.90
CA GLU A 68 -9.37 1.37 7.51
C GLU A 68 -9.11 2.02 6.15
N GLN A 69 -10.04 1.89 5.20
CA GLN A 69 -9.93 2.52 3.89
C GLN A 69 -9.79 4.04 4.04
N TYR A 70 -10.65 4.67 4.86
CA TYR A 70 -10.58 6.11 5.08
C TYR A 70 -9.23 6.55 5.68
N GLN A 71 -8.67 5.74 6.59
CA GLN A 71 -7.35 6.02 7.16
C GLN A 71 -6.22 5.82 6.15
N SER A 72 -6.37 4.85 5.24
CA SER A 72 -5.37 4.50 4.24
C SER A 72 -5.37 5.48 3.06
N TRP A 73 -6.46 6.25 2.88
CA TRP A 73 -6.64 7.18 1.76
C TRP A 73 -5.48 8.17 1.56
N LEU A 74 -4.94 8.70 2.67
CA LEU A 74 -3.88 9.72 2.62
C LEU A 74 -2.54 9.18 2.12
N TYR A 75 -2.33 7.86 2.17
CA TYR A 75 -1.05 7.23 1.89
C TYR A 75 -1.11 6.25 0.73
N ALA A 76 -2.31 5.84 0.34
CA ALA A 76 -2.50 4.94 -0.77
C ALA A 76 -2.18 5.60 -2.11
N SER A 77 -1.71 4.82 -3.07
CA SER A 77 -1.59 5.30 -4.45
C SER A 77 -2.95 5.42 -5.12
N ASP A 78 -3.03 6.25 -6.16
CA ASP A 78 -4.24 6.42 -6.97
C ASP A 78 -4.75 5.07 -7.50
N GLU A 79 -3.87 4.18 -7.94
CA GLU A 79 -4.22 2.84 -8.41
C GLU A 79 -4.94 2.01 -7.33
N VAL A 80 -4.47 2.08 -6.08
CA VAL A 80 -5.12 1.38 -4.95
C VAL A 80 -6.49 1.98 -4.67
N ILE A 81 -6.58 3.31 -4.70
CA ILE A 81 -7.84 4.01 -4.49
C ILE A 81 -8.88 3.67 -5.55
N GLU A 82 -8.50 3.68 -6.82
CA GLU A 82 -9.36 3.29 -7.93
C GLU A 82 -9.82 1.84 -7.81
N ALA A 83 -8.92 0.92 -7.47
CA ALA A 83 -9.25 -0.48 -7.26
C ALA A 83 -10.27 -0.67 -6.12
N ILE A 84 -10.13 0.07 -5.01
CA ILE A 84 -11.10 0.02 -3.91
C ILE A 84 -12.42 0.65 -4.33
N ASN A 85 -12.42 1.77 -5.05
CA ASN A 85 -13.66 2.40 -5.53
C ASN A 85 -14.45 1.46 -6.45
N ASN A 86 -13.77 0.63 -7.24
CA ASN A 86 -14.42 -0.41 -8.04
C ASN A 86 -15.11 -1.47 -7.17
N LEU A 87 -14.54 -1.84 -6.02
CA LEU A 87 -15.21 -2.69 -5.04
C LEU A 87 -16.44 -2.01 -4.46
N VAL A 88 -16.34 -0.73 -4.11
CA VAL A 88 -17.49 0.03 -3.58
C VAL A 88 -18.61 0.09 -4.62
N ALA A 89 -18.28 0.38 -5.87
CA ALA A 89 -19.24 0.38 -6.97
C ALA A 89 -19.92 -0.98 -7.15
N LEU A 90 -19.14 -2.07 -7.09
CA LEU A 90 -19.68 -3.44 -7.16
C LEU A 90 -20.63 -3.73 -6.00
N VAL A 91 -20.29 -3.31 -4.78
CA VAL A 91 -21.12 -3.50 -3.58
C VAL A 91 -22.42 -2.69 -3.66
N ILE A 92 -22.37 -1.46 -4.17
CA ILE A 92 -23.55 -0.61 -4.38
C ILE A 92 -24.44 -1.21 -5.49
N ALA A 93 -23.86 -1.65 -6.60
CA ALA A 93 -24.59 -2.23 -7.73
C ALA A 93 -25.31 -3.54 -7.37
N ASN A 94 -24.72 -4.34 -6.48
CA ASN A 94 -25.31 -5.61 -6.01
C ASN A 94 -26.14 -5.47 -4.72
N ARG A 95 -26.48 -4.24 -4.32
CA ARG A 95 -27.23 -4.01 -3.07
C ARG A 95 -28.65 -4.59 -3.20
N GLY A 96 -28.91 -5.68 -2.47
CA GLY A 96 -30.19 -6.40 -2.51
C GLY A 96 -30.25 -7.58 -3.50
N ALA A 97 -29.15 -7.89 -4.19
CA ALA A 97 -28.99 -9.07 -5.03
C ALA A 97 -27.91 -10.00 -4.47
N THR A 98 -27.93 -11.26 -4.90
CA THR A 98 -26.83 -12.21 -4.61
C THR A 98 -25.61 -11.78 -5.43
N PRO A 99 -24.50 -11.36 -4.80
CA PRO A 99 -23.32 -10.92 -5.54
C PRO A 99 -22.69 -12.07 -6.32
N ASP A 100 -22.16 -11.79 -7.52
CA ASP A 100 -21.35 -12.75 -8.27
C ASP A 100 -20.02 -13.02 -7.53
N PRO A 101 -19.76 -14.27 -7.08
CA PRO A 101 -18.53 -14.62 -6.39
C PRO A 101 -17.27 -14.45 -7.25
N GLU A 102 -17.35 -14.61 -8.57
CA GLU A 102 -16.19 -14.38 -9.45
C GLU A 102 -15.85 -12.91 -9.57
N ALA A 103 -16.84 -12.04 -9.80
CA ALA A 103 -16.65 -10.60 -9.79
C ALA A 103 -16.04 -10.11 -8.46
N GLY A 104 -16.52 -10.62 -7.32
CA GLY A 104 -15.96 -10.32 -6.00
C GLY A 104 -14.48 -10.73 -5.89
N ARG A 105 -14.14 -11.98 -6.24
CA ARG A 105 -12.75 -12.47 -6.23
C ARG A 105 -11.85 -11.66 -7.15
N LYS A 106 -12.32 -11.30 -8.34
CA LYS A 106 -11.56 -10.49 -9.29
C LYS A 106 -11.22 -9.13 -8.70
N VAL A 107 -12.21 -8.41 -8.19
CA VAL A 107 -12.00 -7.06 -7.64
C VAL A 107 -11.09 -7.09 -6.40
N VAL A 108 -11.24 -8.08 -5.53
CA VAL A 108 -10.29 -8.28 -4.41
C VAL A 108 -8.87 -8.52 -4.92
N GLY A 109 -8.70 -9.37 -5.93
CA GLY A 109 -7.40 -9.62 -6.55
C GLY A 109 -6.76 -8.36 -7.15
N GLU A 110 -7.55 -7.49 -7.78
CA GLU A 110 -7.08 -6.20 -8.31
C GLU A 110 -6.61 -5.26 -7.20
N ILE A 111 -7.33 -5.17 -6.07
CA ILE A 111 -6.92 -4.35 -4.92
C ILE A 111 -5.57 -4.84 -4.38
N VAL A 112 -5.42 -6.15 -4.18
CA VAL A 112 -4.16 -6.73 -3.67
C VAL A 112 -3.01 -6.48 -4.65
N LEU A 113 -3.28 -6.57 -5.95
CA LEU A 113 -2.28 -6.31 -6.98
C LEU A 113 -1.85 -4.84 -6.99
N ALA A 114 -2.79 -3.90 -6.85
CA ALA A 114 -2.52 -2.48 -6.73
C ALA A 114 -1.68 -2.17 -5.48
N MET A 115 -2.03 -2.74 -4.32
CA MET A 115 -1.25 -2.58 -3.08
C MET A 115 0.18 -3.08 -3.26
N ARG A 116 0.34 -4.24 -3.91
CA ARG A 116 1.65 -4.81 -4.22
C ARG A 116 2.47 -3.92 -5.15
N ARG A 117 1.84 -3.33 -6.17
CA ARG A 117 2.50 -2.37 -7.08
C ARG A 117 2.89 -1.09 -6.36
N ASP A 118 2.07 -0.60 -5.45
CA ASP A 118 2.42 0.59 -4.67
C ASP A 118 3.64 0.36 -3.77
N LEU A 119 3.75 -0.83 -3.14
CA LEU A 119 4.89 -1.16 -2.28
C LEU A 119 6.15 -1.58 -3.07
N LEU A 120 6.01 -2.42 -4.10
CA LEU A 120 7.13 -3.06 -4.79
C LEU A 120 7.43 -2.49 -6.18
N LYS A 121 6.62 -1.55 -6.67
CA LYS A 121 6.66 -0.91 -8.00
C LYS A 121 6.37 -1.81 -9.19
N LYS A 122 6.87 -3.06 -9.18
CA LYS A 122 6.73 -4.01 -10.29
C LYS A 122 6.27 -5.38 -9.79
N THR A 123 5.42 -6.03 -10.57
CA THR A 123 4.95 -7.38 -10.29
C THR A 123 4.59 -8.08 -11.60
N ALA A 124 4.96 -9.35 -11.73
CA ALA A 124 4.54 -10.22 -12.83
C ALA A 124 3.26 -11.02 -12.50
N LEU A 125 2.77 -10.90 -11.26
CA LEU A 125 1.56 -11.58 -10.82
C LEU A 125 0.31 -10.91 -11.41
N SER A 126 -0.74 -11.69 -11.61
CA SER A 126 -2.06 -11.21 -12.02
C SER A 126 -3.02 -11.19 -10.84
N HIS A 127 -4.20 -10.57 -11.01
CA HIS A 127 -5.26 -10.58 -10.00
C HIS A 127 -5.64 -12.01 -9.58
N GLY A 128 -5.57 -12.99 -10.49
CA GLY A 128 -5.90 -14.39 -10.23
C GLY A 128 -4.80 -15.16 -9.48
N SER A 129 -3.60 -14.59 -9.37
CA SER A 129 -2.51 -15.18 -8.58
C SER A 129 -2.76 -15.05 -7.08
N PHE A 130 -3.57 -14.07 -6.66
CA PHE A 130 -4.02 -13.98 -5.28
C PHE A 130 -5.21 -14.92 -5.07
N ARG A 131 -4.99 -16.00 -4.32
CA ARG A 131 -6.04 -16.93 -3.92
C ARG A 131 -6.33 -16.73 -2.45
N TYR A 132 -7.54 -16.27 -2.18
CA TYR A 132 -8.04 -16.20 -0.82
C TYR A 132 -8.56 -17.59 -0.42
N THR A 133 -8.00 -18.15 0.65
CA THR A 133 -8.45 -19.44 1.22
C THR A 133 -9.41 -19.14 2.36
N ASP A 134 -10.68 -19.52 2.19
CA ASP A 134 -11.60 -19.60 3.32
C ASP A 134 -11.17 -20.76 4.21
N VAL A 135 -10.78 -20.46 5.44
CA VAL A 135 -10.56 -21.47 6.48
C VAL A 135 -11.86 -21.56 7.28
N HIS A 136 -12.50 -22.73 7.25
CA HIS A 136 -13.65 -23.02 8.08
C HIS A 136 -13.16 -23.47 9.47
N GLU A 137 -13.74 -22.91 10.54
CA GLU A 137 -13.64 -23.47 11.90
C GLU A 137 -14.58 -24.68 12.06
#